data_AF-A0A1I8QBI4-F1
#
_entry.id   AF-A0A1I8QBI4-F1
#
_cell.length_a   1.000
_cell.length_b   1.000
_cell.length_c   1.000
_cell.angle_alpha   90.00
_cell.angle_beta   90.00
_cell.angle_gamma   90.00
#
_symmetry.space_group_name_H-M   'P 1'
#
loop_
_entity.id
_entity.type
_entity.pdbx_description
1 polymer ?
#
loop_
_entity_poly.entity_id
_entity_poly.type
_entity_poly.pdbx_seq_one_letter_code
_entity_poly.pdbx_strand_id
1 'polypeptide(L)'
;MFPLAPNSFIYNRWVETPLPLYMKFFLYNWTNPEEVNNPNVKPNFQSLGPYSFLDYKVKEDFEWDDVRNWVTYYGLRTWTFDQSLSNGSLDDIITVPHFPSTAASRISRKMHPILRKIVNFALNREGGKMAITHTAIDWLFNGFLDDLLDFAYLLHSPLAPLETNYFAWFYGRNNTKEVEGSFTVHTGKGDLPQMGDLKMLNGSGHTGYWEGDCGKINGSTGELWSPGKKWDDPVSVFIYDAARYLNIFAKTNETYRGLDVRRYESTDQTFDSGHIAPDTKCFCVKGNDCPKNGVVDYSPVTYRAPVYISHPDFYMADPSFIENTTGLNPNAEKHGTHVLIEPILGIPMQVKGRVLVSLYVERDEMLDLYRDTAFNFYAPLLAITIDADIPDDFLRLAKFVLSIPAIGRYIGVALLVIGVIMISVGIYVTKTHKWRGDFYPEESIETPERKKPDENLSEKKSNNPPKSAELETNGKTE
;
A
#
# COMPACT_ATOMS: atom_id res chain seq x y z
N MET A 1 17.05 1.55 -13.97
CA MET A 1 16.63 2.27 -12.74
C MET A 1 15.21 1.90 -12.32
N PHE A 2 14.24 1.86 -13.24
CA PHE A 2 12.82 1.79 -12.87
C PHE A 2 12.21 0.41 -12.56
N PRO A 3 12.36 -0.66 -13.38
CA PRO A 3 11.68 -1.93 -13.07
C PRO A 3 12.22 -2.62 -11.80
N LEU A 4 11.37 -3.41 -11.16
CA LEU A 4 11.78 -4.39 -10.16
C LEU A 4 12.72 -5.41 -10.83
N ALA A 5 13.91 -5.55 -10.25
CA ALA A 5 14.92 -6.54 -10.62
C ALA A 5 15.86 -6.72 -9.43
N PRO A 6 16.49 -7.89 -9.26
CA PRO A 6 17.49 -8.09 -8.21
C PRO A 6 18.56 -6.98 -8.21
N ASN A 7 18.85 -6.43 -7.03
CA ASN A 7 19.79 -5.32 -6.81
C ASN A 7 19.40 -3.97 -7.45
N SER A 8 18.16 -3.76 -7.91
CA SER A 8 17.72 -2.44 -8.39
C SER A 8 17.47 -1.47 -7.22
N PHE A 9 17.60 -0.16 -7.47
CA PHE A 9 17.39 0.88 -6.44
C PHE A 9 15.99 0.84 -5.80
N ILE A 10 14.98 0.44 -6.57
CA ILE A 10 13.60 0.30 -6.10
C ILE A 10 13.37 -1.04 -5.40
N TYR A 11 14.06 -2.11 -5.80
CA TYR A 11 13.92 -3.45 -5.21
C TYR A 11 14.11 -3.43 -3.70
N ASN A 12 15.25 -2.95 -3.18
CA ASN A 12 15.49 -2.95 -1.72
C ASN A 12 14.43 -2.17 -0.93
N ARG A 13 13.86 -1.09 -1.50
CA ARG A 13 12.81 -0.25 -0.89
C ARG A 13 11.39 -0.81 -1.04
N TRP A 14 11.24 -1.83 -1.86
CA TRP A 14 10.01 -2.59 -2.02
C TRP A 14 10.05 -3.87 -1.18
N VAL A 15 11.22 -4.52 -1.07
CA VAL A 15 11.45 -5.65 -0.16
C VAL A 15 11.14 -5.26 1.28
N GLU A 16 11.78 -4.19 1.75
CA GLU A 16 11.56 -3.58 3.06
C GLU A 16 11.05 -2.16 2.81
N THR A 17 9.75 -1.92 3.05
CA THR A 17 9.11 -0.63 2.79
C THR A 17 9.59 0.39 3.82
N PRO A 18 10.38 1.43 3.46
CA PRO A 18 11.06 2.28 4.44
C PRO A 18 10.17 3.44 4.94
N LEU A 19 8.86 3.20 5.00
CA LEU A 19 7.85 4.12 5.50
C LEU A 19 7.30 3.52 6.79
N PRO A 20 7.33 4.23 7.94
CA PRO A 20 6.72 3.74 9.16
C PRO A 20 5.20 3.76 9.00
N LEU A 21 4.63 2.61 8.65
CA LEU A 21 3.20 2.36 8.59
C LEU A 21 2.68 2.12 10.01
N TYR A 22 1.64 2.84 10.40
CA TYR A 22 0.92 2.61 11.64
C TYR A 22 -0.46 2.05 11.36
N MET A 23 -0.72 0.84 11.84
CA MET A 23 -2.06 0.26 11.87
C MET A 23 -2.71 0.65 13.20
N LYS A 24 -3.76 1.47 13.10
CA LYS A 24 -4.45 2.08 14.25
C LYS A 24 -5.85 1.49 14.36
N PHE A 25 -6.10 0.78 15.45
CA PHE A 25 -7.36 0.12 15.71
C PHE A 25 -8.26 0.98 16.59
N PHE A 26 -9.55 1.00 16.27
CA PHE A 26 -10.60 1.57 17.10
C PHE A 26 -11.64 0.48 17.35
N LEU A 27 -11.78 0.07 18.61
CA LEU A 27 -12.74 -0.96 19.02
C LEU A 27 -14.01 -0.29 19.53
N TYR A 28 -15.17 -0.80 19.16
CA TYR A 28 -16.45 -0.19 19.51
C TYR A 28 -17.09 -0.93 20.68
N ASN A 29 -16.99 -0.36 21.89
CA ASN A 29 -17.59 -0.90 23.09
C ASN A 29 -19.12 -0.67 23.10
N TRP A 30 -19.90 -1.75 23.15
CA TRP A 30 -21.35 -1.70 23.34
C TRP A 30 -21.65 -1.42 24.82
N THR A 31 -22.21 -0.24 25.11
CA THR A 31 -22.33 0.27 26.48
C THR A 31 -23.64 -0.09 27.19
N ASN A 32 -24.56 -0.78 26.52
CA ASN A 32 -25.88 -1.14 27.05
C ASN A 32 -26.45 -2.48 26.50
N PRO A 33 -25.68 -3.60 26.51
CA PRO A 33 -26.13 -4.89 25.98
C PRO A 33 -27.34 -5.48 26.74
N GLU A 34 -27.50 -5.17 28.02
CA GLU A 34 -28.62 -5.61 28.86
C GLU A 34 -29.97 -5.00 28.46
N GLU A 35 -29.98 -3.80 27.87
CA GLU A 35 -31.19 -3.10 27.40
C GLU A 35 -31.61 -3.50 25.97
N VAL A 36 -30.97 -4.50 25.34
CA VAL A 36 -31.22 -4.88 23.92
C VAL A 36 -32.65 -5.34 23.61
N ASN A 37 -33.44 -5.68 24.64
CA ASN A 37 -34.85 -6.04 24.54
C ASN A 37 -35.82 -4.86 24.81
N ASN A 38 -35.31 -3.67 25.14
CA ASN A 38 -36.12 -2.50 25.46
C ASN A 38 -36.42 -1.68 24.18
N PRO A 39 -37.69 -1.60 23.71
CA PRO A 39 -38.05 -0.88 22.48
C PRO A 39 -37.92 0.65 22.57
N ASN A 40 -37.50 1.19 23.71
CA ASN A 40 -37.23 2.62 23.91
C ASN A 40 -35.73 2.96 23.93
N VAL A 41 -34.84 1.94 23.98
CA VAL A 41 -33.40 2.12 24.14
C VAL A 41 -32.67 1.49 22.96
N LYS A 42 -31.98 2.32 22.17
CA LYS A 42 -31.15 1.85 21.05
C LYS A 42 -29.79 1.34 21.57
N PRO A 43 -29.21 0.30 20.94
CA PRO A 43 -27.83 -0.09 21.15
C PRO A 43 -26.87 1.09 20.97
N ASN A 44 -26.11 1.40 22.01
CA ASN A 44 -25.18 2.52 22.07
C ASN A 44 -23.73 2.02 22.03
N PHE A 45 -22.95 2.55 21.09
CA PHE A 45 -21.56 2.15 20.88
C PHE A 45 -20.61 3.32 21.13
N GLN A 46 -19.53 3.06 21.87
CA GLN A 46 -18.45 4.01 22.10
C GLN A 46 -17.17 3.52 21.42
N SER A 47 -16.65 4.31 20.48
CA SER A 47 -15.34 4.06 19.89
C SER A 47 -14.23 4.32 20.92
N LEU A 48 -13.39 3.30 21.18
CA LEU A 48 -12.22 3.35 22.05
C LEU A 48 -10.94 3.16 21.23
N GLY A 49 -9.91 3.93 21.56
CA GLY A 49 -8.63 3.97 20.84
C GLY A 49 -8.19 5.40 20.47
N PRO A 50 -7.27 5.56 19.51
CA PRO A 50 -6.62 4.48 18.77
C PRO A 50 -5.75 3.60 19.67
N TYR A 51 -5.68 2.32 19.32
CA TYR A 51 -4.59 1.40 19.69
C TYR A 51 -3.66 1.32 18.48
N SER A 52 -2.52 2.00 18.54
CA SER A 52 -1.58 2.16 17.44
C SER A 52 -0.49 1.10 17.49
N PHE A 53 -0.28 0.41 16.38
CA PHE A 53 0.80 -0.55 16.18
C PHE A 53 1.66 -0.12 14.99
N LEU A 54 2.98 -0.13 15.15
CA LEU A 54 3.90 -0.08 14.03
C LEU A 54 3.75 -1.39 13.24
N ASP A 55 3.35 -1.28 11.97
CA ASP A 55 3.09 -2.36 11.02
C ASP A 55 4.33 -2.48 10.11
N TYR A 56 5.20 -3.42 10.43
CA TYR A 56 6.46 -3.65 9.73
C TYR A 56 6.35 -4.88 8.83
N LYS A 57 6.59 -4.69 7.53
CA LYS A 57 6.44 -5.73 6.51
C LYS A 57 7.71 -5.92 5.68
N VAL A 58 8.19 -7.14 5.64
CA VAL A 58 9.34 -7.59 4.83
C VAL A 58 8.86 -8.62 3.82
N LYS A 59 9.32 -8.53 2.59
CA LYS A 59 9.03 -9.50 1.54
C LYS A 59 10.17 -10.51 1.44
N GLU A 60 9.83 -11.78 1.33
CA GLU A 60 10.78 -12.88 1.25
C GLU A 60 10.32 -13.97 0.27
N ASP A 61 11.14 -15.01 0.10
CA ASP A 61 10.89 -16.17 -0.77
C ASP A 61 10.55 -15.79 -2.23
N PHE A 62 11.42 -14.96 -2.83
CA PHE A 62 11.22 -14.43 -4.19
C PHE A 62 11.46 -15.47 -5.30
N GLU A 63 10.41 -15.78 -6.05
CA GLU A 63 10.48 -16.53 -7.32
C GLU A 63 10.29 -15.56 -8.50
N TRP A 64 11.24 -15.54 -9.45
CA TRP A 64 11.24 -14.62 -10.59
C TRP A 64 10.89 -15.33 -11.89
N ASP A 65 9.83 -14.88 -12.55
CA ASP A 65 9.42 -15.33 -13.88
C ASP A 65 9.87 -14.32 -14.95
N ASP A 66 11.05 -14.56 -15.51
CA ASP A 66 11.63 -13.72 -16.57
C ASP A 66 10.87 -13.76 -17.90
N VAL A 67 9.97 -14.75 -18.10
CA VAL A 67 9.19 -14.94 -19.33
C VAL A 67 7.89 -14.11 -19.28
N ARG A 68 7.19 -14.15 -18.15
CA ARG A 68 6.00 -13.31 -17.89
C ARG A 68 6.35 -11.92 -17.36
N ASN A 69 7.61 -11.71 -16.96
CA ASN A 69 8.10 -10.52 -16.26
C ASN A 69 7.42 -10.31 -14.90
N TRP A 70 7.16 -11.40 -14.17
CA TRP A 70 6.51 -11.40 -12.86
C TRP A 70 7.48 -11.78 -11.74
N VAL A 71 7.15 -11.42 -10.51
CA VAL A 71 7.81 -11.92 -9.30
C VAL A 71 6.77 -12.33 -8.28
N THR A 72 6.90 -13.55 -7.75
CA THR A 72 6.11 -14.08 -6.65
C THR A 72 6.91 -13.95 -5.35
N TYR A 73 6.26 -13.61 -4.25
CA TYR A 73 6.88 -13.44 -2.92
C TYR A 73 5.86 -13.68 -1.81
N TYR A 74 6.36 -13.91 -0.59
CA TYR A 74 5.57 -13.92 0.64
C TYR A 74 5.86 -12.67 1.48
N GLY A 75 4.89 -12.24 2.30
CA GLY A 75 5.01 -11.02 3.11
C GLY A 75 5.01 -11.30 4.61
N LEU A 76 6.20 -11.39 5.21
CA LEU A 76 6.36 -11.46 6.67
C LEU A 76 5.90 -10.13 7.30
N ARG A 77 4.91 -10.19 8.19
CA ARG A 77 4.28 -9.00 8.79
C ARG A 77 4.32 -9.05 10.32
N THR A 78 4.79 -7.96 10.92
CA THR A 78 5.02 -7.85 12.37
C THR A 78 4.41 -6.56 12.90
N TRP A 79 3.62 -6.68 13.98
CA TRP A 79 2.97 -5.57 14.66
C TRP A 79 3.61 -5.34 16.03
N THR A 80 4.09 -4.13 16.28
CA THR A 80 4.64 -3.69 17.57
C THR A 80 3.78 -2.56 18.14
N PHE A 81 3.22 -2.73 19.36
CA PHE A 81 2.38 -1.70 19.98
C PHE A 81 3.18 -0.44 20.32
N ASP A 82 2.62 0.73 20.00
CA ASP A 82 3.16 2.04 20.36
C ASP A 82 2.18 2.80 21.25
N GLN A 83 2.44 2.78 22.56
CA GLN A 83 1.64 3.51 23.55
C GLN A 83 1.70 5.04 23.36
N SER A 84 2.77 5.58 22.76
CA SER A 84 2.93 7.04 22.58
C SER A 84 2.03 7.61 21.48
N LEU A 85 1.61 6.76 20.54
CA LEU A 85 0.62 7.07 19.51
C LEU A 85 -0.76 6.45 19.81
N SER A 86 -0.96 5.89 21.00
CA SER A 86 -2.21 5.27 21.45
C SER A 86 -2.87 6.09 22.55
N ASN A 87 -4.20 6.17 22.51
CA ASN A 87 -5.00 6.90 23.50
C ASN A 87 -5.76 5.97 24.46
N GLY A 88 -5.90 4.69 24.11
CA GLY A 88 -6.38 3.64 25.01
C GLY A 88 -5.26 2.79 25.61
N SER A 89 -5.60 1.96 26.60
CA SER A 89 -4.75 0.89 27.14
C SER A 89 -5.04 -0.45 26.45
N LEU A 90 -4.05 -1.31 26.32
CA LEU A 90 -4.27 -2.69 25.88
C LEU A 90 -5.18 -3.48 26.84
N ASP A 91 -5.25 -3.07 28.11
CA ASP A 91 -6.15 -3.62 29.13
C ASP A 91 -7.59 -3.05 29.08
N ASP A 92 -7.89 -2.10 28.18
CA ASP A 92 -9.23 -1.52 28.05
C ASP A 92 -10.26 -2.62 27.78
N ILE A 93 -11.40 -2.56 28.47
CA ILE A 93 -12.43 -3.61 28.43
C ILE A 93 -13.48 -3.28 27.37
N ILE A 94 -13.59 -4.11 26.34
CA ILE A 94 -14.52 -3.96 25.23
C ILE A 94 -15.56 -5.08 25.27
N THR A 95 -16.83 -4.69 25.30
CA THR A 95 -18.00 -5.57 25.09
C THR A 95 -18.53 -5.40 23.67
N VAL A 96 -18.85 -6.51 22.98
CA VAL A 96 -19.48 -6.51 21.65
C VAL A 96 -20.52 -7.63 21.55
N PRO A 97 -21.44 -7.62 20.55
CA PRO A 97 -22.29 -8.77 20.29
C PRO A 97 -21.49 -10.03 19.99
N HIS A 98 -21.98 -11.18 20.45
CA HIS A 98 -21.25 -12.43 20.38
C HIS A 98 -21.18 -12.95 18.93
N PHE A 99 -20.01 -12.85 18.30
CA PHE A 99 -19.81 -13.18 16.89
C PHE A 99 -20.24 -14.62 16.54
N PRO A 100 -19.81 -15.69 17.26
CA PRO A 100 -20.16 -17.07 16.90
C PRO A 100 -21.67 -17.36 16.99
N SER A 101 -22.35 -16.87 18.04
CA SER A 101 -23.82 -17.01 18.15
C SER A 101 -24.57 -16.22 17.07
N THR A 102 -24.05 -15.06 16.66
CA THR A 102 -24.69 -14.23 15.62
C THR A 102 -24.50 -14.84 14.23
N ALA A 103 -23.34 -15.46 13.97
CA ALA A 103 -23.10 -16.29 12.79
C ALA A 103 -24.03 -17.51 12.76
N ALA A 104 -24.08 -18.29 13.85
CA ALA A 104 -24.98 -19.45 13.97
C ALA A 104 -26.45 -19.06 13.78
N SER A 105 -26.87 -17.91 14.33
CA SER A 105 -28.20 -17.33 14.12
C SER A 105 -28.51 -17.13 12.64
N ARG A 106 -27.71 -16.32 11.92
CA ARG A 106 -27.89 -16.05 10.48
C ARG A 106 -27.89 -17.32 9.63
N ILE A 107 -26.97 -18.25 9.91
CA ILE A 107 -26.84 -19.52 9.20
C ILE A 107 -28.07 -20.42 9.44
N SER A 108 -28.60 -20.46 10.66
CA SER A 108 -29.75 -21.30 11.01
C SER A 108 -31.06 -20.86 10.36
N ARG A 109 -31.25 -19.56 10.04
CA ARG A 109 -32.51 -19.03 9.47
C ARG A 109 -32.97 -19.75 8.21
N LYS A 110 -32.04 -20.26 7.40
CA LYS A 110 -32.31 -21.00 6.15
C LYS A 110 -32.49 -22.51 6.35
N MET A 111 -32.44 -23.02 7.59
CA MET A 111 -32.61 -24.44 7.94
C MET A 111 -34.06 -24.81 8.28
N HIS A 112 -34.38 -26.10 8.16
CA HIS A 112 -35.66 -26.66 8.59
C HIS A 112 -35.91 -26.41 10.11
N PRO A 113 -37.15 -26.10 10.56
CA PRO A 113 -37.41 -25.70 11.95
C PRO A 113 -36.95 -26.69 13.04
N ILE A 114 -36.85 -27.98 12.74
CA ILE A 114 -36.29 -28.98 13.68
C ILE A 114 -34.80 -28.72 13.91
N LEU A 115 -34.03 -28.40 12.86
CA LEU A 115 -32.61 -28.06 12.98
C LEU A 115 -32.42 -26.73 13.72
N ARG A 116 -33.30 -25.73 13.48
CA ARG A 116 -33.27 -24.46 14.23
C ARG A 116 -33.48 -24.66 15.73
N LYS A 117 -34.34 -25.60 16.14
CA LYS A 117 -34.49 -26.00 17.55
C LYS A 117 -33.24 -26.68 18.13
N ILE A 118 -32.52 -27.48 17.33
CA ILE A 118 -31.25 -28.09 17.75
C ILE A 118 -30.16 -27.03 17.90
N VAL A 119 -30.06 -26.09 16.95
CA VAL A 119 -29.15 -24.92 17.06
C VAL A 119 -29.49 -24.08 18.28
N ASN A 120 -30.78 -23.81 18.55
CA ASN A 120 -31.20 -23.11 19.77
C ASN A 120 -30.76 -23.84 21.05
N PHE A 121 -30.95 -25.15 21.11
CA PHE A 121 -30.52 -25.95 22.27
C PHE A 121 -28.99 -25.88 22.46
N ALA A 122 -28.22 -26.05 21.38
CA ALA A 122 -26.76 -25.95 21.43
C ALA A 122 -26.30 -24.56 21.86
N LEU A 123 -26.88 -23.48 21.31
CA LEU A 123 -26.56 -22.11 21.69
C LEU A 123 -26.80 -21.85 23.18
N ASN A 124 -27.93 -22.27 23.74
CA ASN A 124 -28.21 -22.08 25.17
C ASN A 124 -27.38 -22.99 26.09
N ARG A 125 -26.83 -24.10 25.58
CA ARG A 125 -26.17 -25.12 26.39
C ARG A 125 -24.65 -25.05 26.34
N GLU A 126 -24.09 -24.74 25.18
CA GLU A 126 -22.66 -24.83 24.86
C GLU A 126 -22.08 -23.43 24.61
N GLY A 127 -22.28 -22.53 25.57
CA GLY A 127 -21.56 -21.24 25.63
C GLY A 127 -22.05 -20.11 24.73
N GLY A 128 -23.20 -20.25 24.05
CA GLY A 128 -23.78 -19.16 23.27
C GLY A 128 -24.25 -18.00 24.16
N LYS A 129 -23.87 -16.79 23.76
CA LYS A 129 -24.11 -15.52 24.48
C LYS A 129 -24.74 -14.50 23.52
N MET A 130 -25.33 -13.42 24.04
CA MET A 130 -25.76 -12.27 23.22
C MET A 130 -24.64 -11.24 23.04
N ALA A 131 -23.88 -10.98 24.12
CA ALA A 131 -22.69 -10.13 24.13
C ALA A 131 -21.54 -10.85 24.85
N ILE A 132 -20.30 -10.45 24.56
CA ILE A 132 -19.08 -11.00 25.17
C ILE A 132 -18.06 -9.87 25.38
N THR A 133 -17.19 -10.02 26.38
CA THR A 133 -16.37 -8.93 26.93
C THR A 133 -14.93 -9.38 27.19
N HIS A 134 -13.96 -8.74 26.54
CA HIS A 134 -12.52 -9.05 26.64
C HIS A 134 -11.67 -7.76 26.58
N THR A 135 -10.36 -7.87 26.84
CA THR A 135 -9.42 -6.74 26.74
C THR A 135 -9.16 -6.36 25.27
N ALA A 136 -8.69 -5.14 25.03
CA ALA A 136 -8.32 -4.69 23.69
C ALA A 136 -7.23 -5.57 23.04
N ILE A 137 -6.25 -6.05 23.82
CA ILE A 137 -5.20 -6.94 23.29
C ILE A 137 -5.70 -8.37 23.00
N ASP A 138 -6.66 -8.87 23.78
CA ASP A 138 -7.27 -10.17 23.53
C ASP A 138 -8.18 -10.15 22.30
N TRP A 139 -8.91 -9.04 22.07
CA TRP A 139 -9.66 -8.82 20.83
C TRP A 139 -8.76 -8.73 19.59
N LEU A 140 -7.59 -8.11 19.72
CA LEU A 140 -6.72 -7.83 18.57
C LEU A 140 -5.74 -8.96 18.26
N PHE A 141 -4.96 -9.45 19.22
CA PHE A 141 -3.80 -10.33 18.95
C PHE A 141 -3.70 -11.60 19.82
N ASN A 142 -3.88 -11.52 21.15
CA ASN A 142 -3.68 -12.70 22.01
C ASN A 142 -4.70 -13.81 21.70
N GLY A 143 -5.94 -13.40 21.44
CA GLY A 143 -7.09 -14.29 21.39
C GLY A 143 -7.58 -14.75 22.75
N PHE A 144 -8.86 -15.09 22.79
CA PHE A 144 -9.50 -15.77 23.90
C PHE A 144 -10.16 -17.05 23.41
N LEU A 145 -10.19 -18.09 24.25
CA LEU A 145 -10.97 -19.29 24.01
C LEU A 145 -12.45 -18.91 24.06
N ASP A 146 -13.23 -19.28 23.04
CA ASP A 146 -14.68 -19.21 23.12
C ASP A 146 -15.31 -20.60 23.24
N ASP A 147 -16.19 -20.75 24.23
CA ASP A 147 -16.90 -21.98 24.56
C ASP A 147 -17.69 -22.56 23.36
N LEU A 148 -18.30 -21.70 22.54
CA LEU A 148 -19.12 -22.10 21.40
C LEU A 148 -18.27 -22.44 20.17
N LEU A 149 -17.13 -21.75 19.98
CA LEU A 149 -16.13 -22.15 18.98
C LEU A 149 -15.45 -23.47 19.36
N ASP A 150 -15.14 -23.71 20.64
CA ASP A 150 -14.59 -24.99 21.11
C ASP A 150 -15.55 -26.16 20.84
N PHE A 151 -16.82 -26.01 21.21
CA PHE A 151 -17.86 -26.99 20.87
C PHE A 151 -17.96 -27.23 19.36
N ALA A 152 -17.99 -26.17 18.54
CA ALA A 152 -18.10 -26.28 17.08
C ALA A 152 -16.86 -26.93 16.44
N TYR A 153 -15.66 -26.64 16.96
CA TYR A 153 -14.38 -27.22 16.57
C TYR A 153 -14.33 -28.72 16.88
N LEU A 154 -14.65 -29.10 18.12
CA LEU A 154 -14.70 -30.51 18.55
C LEU A 154 -15.69 -31.35 17.74
N LEU A 155 -16.80 -30.76 17.27
CA LEU A 155 -17.75 -31.43 16.38
C LEU A 155 -17.21 -31.74 14.97
N HIS A 156 -16.11 -31.12 14.53
CA HIS A 156 -15.54 -31.28 13.18
C HIS A 156 -16.59 -31.08 12.05
N SER A 157 -17.49 -30.12 12.24
CA SER A 157 -18.70 -29.97 11.40
C SER A 157 -18.39 -29.37 10.02
N PRO A 158 -18.82 -29.99 8.90
CA PRO A 158 -18.69 -29.41 7.57
C PRO A 158 -19.46 -28.08 7.37
N LEU A 159 -20.30 -27.69 8.33
CA LEU A 159 -20.99 -26.39 8.34
C LEU A 159 -20.14 -25.25 8.95
N ALA A 160 -19.10 -25.60 9.71
CA ALA A 160 -18.18 -24.69 10.36
C ALA A 160 -16.78 -25.33 10.41
N PRO A 161 -16.02 -25.32 9.29
CA PRO A 161 -14.65 -25.85 9.24
C PRO A 161 -13.69 -24.89 9.94
N LEU A 162 -13.74 -24.85 11.27
CA LEU A 162 -12.91 -24.01 12.11
C LEU A 162 -11.48 -24.56 12.21
N GLU A 163 -10.48 -23.70 12.00
CA GLU A 163 -9.07 -24.04 12.19
C GLU A 163 -8.63 -23.85 13.66
N THR A 164 -9.40 -23.12 14.45
CA THR A 164 -9.11 -22.75 15.85
C THR A 164 -10.40 -22.58 16.66
N ASN A 165 -10.31 -22.81 17.97
CA ASN A 165 -11.33 -22.52 19.00
C ASN A 165 -11.11 -21.16 19.70
N TYR A 166 -10.02 -20.45 19.38
CA TYR A 166 -9.74 -19.09 19.87
C TYR A 166 -10.19 -18.02 18.87
N PHE A 167 -10.65 -16.87 19.37
CA PHE A 167 -10.97 -15.70 18.56
C PHE A 167 -10.08 -14.49 18.87
N ALA A 168 -9.45 -13.92 17.84
CA ALA A 168 -9.02 -12.51 17.77
C ALA A 168 -8.97 -12.07 16.30
N TRP A 169 -9.06 -10.77 16.05
CA TRP A 169 -9.00 -10.19 14.70
C TRP A 169 -7.68 -10.49 13.95
N PHE A 170 -6.58 -10.63 14.70
CA PHE A 170 -5.26 -10.97 14.17
C PHE A 170 -4.61 -12.16 14.91
N TYR A 171 -5.43 -13.11 15.38
CA TYR A 171 -4.98 -14.31 16.09
C TYR A 171 -3.88 -15.05 15.30
N GLY A 172 -2.74 -15.31 15.93
CA GLY A 172 -1.63 -16.06 15.33
C GLY A 172 -0.94 -15.41 14.12
N ARG A 173 -1.31 -14.19 13.72
CA ARG A 173 -0.79 -13.55 12.50
C ARG A 173 0.58 -12.90 12.68
N ASN A 174 0.90 -12.46 13.90
CA ASN A 174 2.08 -11.63 14.18
C ASN A 174 3.39 -12.41 13.94
N ASN A 175 4.30 -11.85 13.15
CA ASN A 175 5.55 -12.49 12.72
C ASN A 175 5.30 -13.81 11.97
N THR A 176 4.35 -13.80 11.03
CA THR A 176 4.12 -14.89 10.04
C THR A 176 4.13 -14.33 8.62
N LYS A 177 4.38 -15.19 7.63
CA LYS A 177 4.28 -14.85 6.19
C LYS A 177 3.17 -15.62 5.48
N GLU A 178 2.78 -16.75 6.05
CA GLU A 178 1.92 -17.77 5.45
C GLU A 178 0.46 -17.32 5.42
N VAL A 179 0.03 -16.50 6.40
CA VAL A 179 -1.37 -16.10 6.56
C VAL A 179 -1.87 -15.21 5.42
N GLU A 180 -1.04 -14.29 4.89
CA GLU A 180 -1.42 -13.54 3.69
C GLU A 180 -1.15 -14.31 2.38
N GLY A 181 -0.36 -15.39 2.45
CA GLY A 181 -0.01 -16.21 1.30
C GLY A 181 0.98 -15.55 0.33
N SER A 182 1.03 -16.08 -0.89
CA SER A 182 1.93 -15.58 -1.94
C SER A 182 1.26 -14.56 -2.85
N PHE A 183 1.98 -13.45 -3.11
CA PHE A 183 1.57 -12.39 -4.02
C PHE A 183 2.44 -12.46 -5.27
N THR A 184 1.83 -12.52 -6.46
CA THR A 184 2.55 -12.41 -7.73
C THR A 184 2.27 -11.06 -8.38
N VAL A 185 3.29 -10.20 -8.46
CA VAL A 185 3.20 -8.87 -9.08
C VAL A 185 4.01 -8.79 -10.37
N HIS A 186 3.62 -7.89 -11.27
CA HIS A 186 4.42 -7.61 -12.48
C HIS A 186 5.58 -6.65 -12.18
N THR A 187 6.75 -6.95 -12.74
CA THR A 187 8.02 -6.27 -12.42
C THR A 187 8.19 -4.89 -13.05
N GLY A 188 7.39 -4.56 -14.07
CA GLY A 188 7.58 -3.35 -14.89
C GLY A 188 8.61 -3.52 -16.03
N LYS A 189 9.23 -4.70 -16.17
CA LYS A 189 10.10 -5.04 -17.30
C LYS A 189 9.23 -5.21 -18.55
N GLY A 190 9.55 -4.49 -19.62
CA GLY A 190 8.73 -4.40 -20.84
C GLY A 190 7.69 -3.27 -20.79
N ASP A 191 6.91 -3.17 -19.71
CA ASP A 191 5.87 -2.14 -19.51
C ASP A 191 5.89 -1.56 -18.09
N LEU A 192 6.50 -0.37 -17.93
CA LEU A 192 6.75 0.23 -16.61
C LEU A 192 5.47 0.65 -15.84
N PRO A 193 4.44 1.25 -16.46
CA PRO A 193 3.14 1.46 -15.82
C PRO A 193 2.55 0.23 -15.11
N GLN A 194 2.85 -1.00 -15.55
CA GLN A 194 2.41 -2.22 -14.87
C GLN A 194 3.30 -2.66 -13.69
N MET A 195 4.31 -1.89 -13.27
CA MET A 195 5.15 -2.25 -12.12
C MET A 195 4.34 -2.23 -10.82
N GLY A 196 4.38 -3.33 -10.07
CA GLY A 196 3.67 -3.49 -8.80
C GLY A 196 2.19 -3.85 -8.94
N ASP A 197 1.65 -3.90 -10.17
CA ASP A 197 0.31 -4.42 -10.41
C ASP A 197 0.27 -5.92 -10.06
N LEU A 198 -0.62 -6.28 -9.14
CA LEU A 198 -0.89 -7.63 -8.67
C LEU A 198 -1.59 -8.43 -9.78
N LYS A 199 -1.08 -9.63 -10.06
CA LYS A 199 -1.56 -10.53 -11.11
C LYS A 199 -2.17 -11.81 -10.52
N MET A 200 -1.63 -12.31 -9.41
CA MET A 200 -2.19 -13.47 -8.68
C MET A 200 -2.00 -13.34 -7.16
N LEU A 201 -2.91 -13.98 -6.43
CA LEU A 201 -2.83 -14.27 -4.99
C LEU A 201 -2.93 -15.79 -4.82
N ASN A 202 -1.98 -16.43 -4.12
CA ASN A 202 -1.90 -17.88 -3.96
C ASN A 202 -2.01 -18.66 -5.30
N GLY A 203 -1.39 -18.12 -6.36
CA GLY A 203 -1.43 -18.69 -7.72
C GLY A 203 -2.75 -18.50 -8.48
N SER A 204 -3.74 -17.80 -7.91
CA SER A 204 -5.03 -17.51 -8.56
C SER A 204 -5.17 -16.03 -8.95
N GLY A 205 -5.72 -15.76 -10.13
CA GLY A 205 -6.14 -14.41 -10.56
C GLY A 205 -7.49 -13.95 -10.00
N HIS A 206 -8.10 -14.74 -9.11
CA HIS A 206 -9.44 -14.51 -8.54
C HIS A 206 -9.54 -15.08 -7.12
N THR A 207 -10.21 -14.39 -6.20
CA THR A 207 -10.28 -14.75 -4.78
C THR A 207 -11.34 -15.81 -4.45
N GLY A 208 -12.27 -16.07 -5.37
CA GLY A 208 -13.35 -17.06 -5.21
C GLY A 208 -14.54 -16.62 -4.34
N TYR A 209 -14.42 -15.52 -3.57
CA TYR A 209 -15.45 -15.09 -2.62
C TYR A 209 -16.67 -14.42 -3.27
N TRP A 210 -16.47 -13.66 -4.35
CA TRP A 210 -17.56 -13.03 -5.13
C TRP A 210 -17.47 -13.42 -6.61
N GLU A 211 -18.62 -13.53 -7.28
CA GLU A 211 -18.68 -13.91 -8.70
C GLU A 211 -18.16 -12.79 -9.63
N GLY A 212 -17.71 -13.18 -10.83
CA GLY A 212 -17.32 -12.24 -11.88
C GLY A 212 -16.16 -11.32 -11.48
N ASP A 213 -16.16 -10.08 -11.97
CA ASP A 213 -15.10 -9.11 -11.73
C ASP A 213 -14.98 -8.68 -10.25
N CYS A 214 -16.00 -8.87 -9.41
CA CYS A 214 -15.95 -8.51 -7.98
C CYS A 214 -14.92 -9.32 -7.17
N GLY A 215 -14.68 -10.58 -7.54
CA GLY A 215 -13.65 -11.43 -6.92
C GLY A 215 -12.27 -11.35 -7.61
N LYS A 216 -12.10 -10.47 -8.60
CA LYS A 216 -10.88 -10.41 -9.43
C LYS A 216 -9.69 -9.81 -8.68
N ILE A 217 -8.51 -10.39 -8.88
CA ILE A 217 -7.24 -9.79 -8.44
C ILE A 217 -6.89 -8.62 -9.39
N ASN A 218 -6.73 -7.42 -8.85
CA ASN A 218 -6.43 -6.20 -9.60
C ASN A 218 -5.84 -5.10 -8.69
N GLY A 219 -5.19 -4.08 -9.27
CA GLY A 219 -4.51 -3.01 -8.53
C GLY A 219 -3.11 -3.41 -8.03
N SER A 220 -2.49 -2.59 -7.19
CA SER A 220 -1.23 -2.93 -6.50
C SER A 220 -1.46 -3.34 -5.05
N THR A 221 -0.41 -3.79 -4.33
CA THR A 221 -0.48 -4.00 -2.87
C THR A 221 -0.45 -2.70 -2.05
N GLY A 222 -0.55 -1.52 -2.69
CA GLY A 222 -0.53 -0.21 -2.03
C GLY A 222 0.86 0.30 -1.63
N GLU A 223 1.86 -0.59 -1.58
CA GLU A 223 3.25 -0.27 -1.20
C GLU A 223 4.09 0.25 -2.38
N LEU A 224 3.82 -0.27 -3.59
CA LEU A 224 4.53 0.08 -4.81
C LEU A 224 3.60 0.74 -5.83
N TRP A 225 4.10 1.81 -6.42
CA TRP A 225 3.41 2.67 -7.36
C TRP A 225 4.35 2.96 -8.53
N SER A 226 3.82 2.90 -9.76
CA SER A 226 4.62 3.05 -10.97
C SER A 226 4.59 4.49 -11.52
N PRO A 227 5.74 5.03 -11.96
CA PRO A 227 5.76 6.26 -12.75
C PRO A 227 4.99 6.09 -14.06
N GLY A 228 4.35 7.17 -14.53
CA GLY A 228 3.74 7.21 -15.85
C GLY A 228 2.34 6.58 -15.98
N LYS A 229 1.65 6.26 -14.87
CA LYS A 229 0.19 6.11 -14.91
C LYS A 229 -0.47 7.45 -15.27
N LYS A 230 -1.71 7.43 -15.79
CA LYS A 230 -2.48 8.66 -16.02
C LYS A 230 -3.11 9.10 -14.70
N TRP A 231 -2.78 10.29 -14.22
CA TRP A 231 -3.22 10.76 -12.90
C TRP A 231 -4.65 11.31 -12.82
N ASP A 232 -5.47 10.98 -13.83
CA ASP A 232 -6.92 11.16 -13.87
C ASP A 232 -7.67 9.81 -13.88
N ASP A 233 -6.98 8.69 -14.18
CA ASP A 233 -7.52 7.34 -14.06
C ASP A 233 -7.63 6.97 -12.56
N PRO A 234 -8.58 6.10 -12.16
CA PRO A 234 -8.68 5.62 -10.78
C PRO A 234 -7.45 4.79 -10.39
N VAL A 235 -7.06 4.91 -9.13
CA VAL A 235 -6.00 4.14 -8.50
C VAL A 235 -6.62 2.97 -7.74
N SER A 236 -6.19 1.74 -8.06
CA SER A 236 -6.69 0.51 -7.44
C SER A 236 -5.67 -0.09 -6.47
N VAL A 237 -6.11 -0.42 -5.24
CA VAL A 237 -5.32 -1.13 -4.22
C VAL A 237 -6.03 -2.43 -3.86
N PHE A 238 -5.32 -3.56 -3.93
CA PHE A 238 -5.79 -4.82 -3.36
C PHE A 238 -5.52 -4.86 -1.86
N ILE A 239 -6.56 -5.12 -1.05
CA ILE A 239 -6.45 -5.23 0.41
C ILE A 239 -6.78 -6.67 0.79
N TYR A 240 -5.77 -7.42 1.24
CA TYR A 240 -5.93 -8.82 1.64
C TYR A 240 -7.02 -9.00 2.70
N ASP A 241 -6.99 -8.17 3.75
CA ASP A 241 -7.95 -8.18 4.86
C ASP A 241 -9.39 -7.77 4.48
N ALA A 242 -9.61 -7.28 3.24
CA ALA A 242 -10.94 -7.05 2.66
C ALA A 242 -11.29 -8.04 1.53
N ALA A 243 -10.38 -8.97 1.20
CA ALA A 243 -10.46 -9.96 0.14
C ALA A 243 -10.80 -9.43 -1.28
N ARG A 244 -10.61 -8.13 -1.52
CA ARG A 244 -10.91 -7.44 -2.80
C ARG A 244 -9.97 -6.25 -3.02
N TYR A 245 -10.06 -5.67 -4.20
CA TYR A 245 -9.52 -4.32 -4.44
C TYR A 245 -10.56 -3.22 -4.20
N LEU A 246 -10.04 -2.04 -3.82
CA LEU A 246 -10.77 -0.79 -3.75
C LEU A 246 -10.22 0.18 -4.79
N ASN A 247 -11.11 0.97 -5.40
CA ASN A 247 -10.76 2.08 -6.26
C ASN A 247 -10.83 3.39 -5.46
N ILE A 248 -9.79 4.21 -5.58
CA ILE A 248 -9.75 5.60 -5.12
C ILE A 248 -9.54 6.52 -6.33
N PHE A 249 -10.25 7.64 -6.36
CA PHE A 249 -10.43 8.48 -7.55
C PHE A 249 -9.69 9.80 -7.40
N ALA A 250 -9.07 10.27 -8.48
CA ALA A 250 -8.38 11.55 -8.52
C ALA A 250 -9.37 12.71 -8.30
N LYS A 251 -9.05 13.64 -7.40
CA LYS A 251 -9.97 14.70 -6.97
C LYS A 251 -9.40 16.11 -7.10
N THR A 252 -8.25 16.36 -6.49
CA THR A 252 -7.64 17.70 -6.39
C THR A 252 -6.13 17.67 -6.66
N ASN A 253 -5.58 18.81 -7.08
CA ASN A 253 -4.15 19.07 -7.05
C ASN A 253 -3.85 19.92 -5.83
N GLU A 254 -2.89 19.49 -5.01
CA GLU A 254 -2.53 20.11 -3.74
C GLU A 254 -1.00 20.17 -3.63
N THR A 255 -0.46 20.98 -2.70
CA THR A 255 0.99 21.00 -2.43
C THR A 255 1.23 20.45 -1.03
N TYR A 256 1.84 19.28 -0.93
CA TYR A 256 2.13 18.62 0.35
C TYR A 256 3.61 18.69 0.72
N ARG A 257 3.90 19.21 1.93
CA ARG A 257 5.26 19.45 2.46
C ARG A 257 6.22 20.15 1.47
N GLY A 258 5.71 20.92 0.50
CA GLY A 258 6.49 21.59 -0.54
C GLY A 258 6.87 20.71 -1.74
N LEU A 259 6.00 19.76 -2.12
CA LEU A 259 5.95 19.11 -3.43
C LEU A 259 4.49 19.11 -3.91
N ASP A 260 4.27 19.21 -5.21
CA ASP A 260 2.93 19.14 -5.80
C ASP A 260 2.46 17.68 -5.89
N VAL A 261 1.21 17.43 -5.51
CA VAL A 261 0.62 16.10 -5.37
C VAL A 261 -0.79 16.05 -5.95
N ARG A 262 -1.16 14.87 -6.46
CA ARG A 262 -2.54 14.51 -6.81
C ARG A 262 -3.19 13.85 -5.59
N ARG A 263 -4.33 14.38 -5.15
CA ARG A 263 -5.14 13.78 -4.08
C ARG A 263 -6.12 12.77 -4.67
N TYR A 264 -6.06 11.55 -4.16
CA TYR A 264 -6.97 10.46 -4.44
C TYR A 264 -7.86 10.19 -3.22
N GLU A 265 -9.16 9.99 -3.42
CA GLU A 265 -10.09 9.67 -2.34
C GLU A 265 -11.04 8.52 -2.68
N SER A 266 -11.52 7.82 -1.64
CA SER A 266 -12.70 6.97 -1.74
C SER A 266 -13.96 7.78 -1.98
N THR A 267 -14.95 7.18 -2.65
CA THR A 267 -16.25 7.76 -2.95
C THR A 267 -17.38 6.92 -2.36
N ASP A 268 -18.62 7.38 -2.51
CA ASP A 268 -19.86 6.63 -2.26
C ASP A 268 -19.95 5.32 -3.05
N GLN A 269 -19.21 5.20 -4.16
CA GLN A 269 -19.05 3.97 -4.95
C GLN A 269 -18.06 2.95 -4.35
N THR A 270 -17.17 3.34 -3.44
CA THR A 270 -16.09 2.45 -2.95
C THR A 270 -16.64 1.20 -2.25
N PHE A 271 -17.75 1.36 -1.51
CA PHE A 271 -18.50 0.27 -0.86
C PHE A 271 -19.94 0.15 -1.41
N ASP A 272 -20.13 0.39 -2.71
CA ASP A 272 -21.39 0.04 -3.37
C ASP A 272 -21.52 -1.49 -3.58
N SER A 273 -22.76 -1.95 -3.64
CA SER A 273 -23.20 -3.32 -3.94
C SER A 273 -24.16 -3.38 -5.15
N GLY A 274 -24.08 -2.39 -6.06
CA GLY A 274 -24.83 -2.31 -7.31
C GLY A 274 -25.98 -1.29 -7.36
N HIS A 275 -26.00 -0.29 -6.47
CA HIS A 275 -27.01 0.78 -6.44
C HIS A 275 -26.63 2.02 -7.26
N ILE A 276 -25.33 2.33 -7.36
CA ILE A 276 -24.77 3.46 -8.11
C ILE A 276 -24.00 2.95 -9.34
N ALA A 277 -23.14 1.95 -9.15
CA ALA A 277 -22.19 1.44 -10.13
C ALA A 277 -22.55 -0.01 -10.53
N PRO A 278 -23.11 -0.26 -11.74
CA PRO A 278 -23.67 -1.57 -12.11
C PRO A 278 -22.68 -2.75 -12.08
N ASP A 279 -21.38 -2.48 -12.19
CA ASP A 279 -20.28 -3.44 -12.08
C ASP A 279 -20.06 -3.93 -10.64
N THR A 280 -20.37 -3.11 -9.63
CA THR A 280 -20.28 -3.50 -8.20
C THR A 280 -21.39 -4.47 -7.76
N LYS A 281 -22.38 -4.74 -8.62
CA LYS A 281 -23.54 -5.58 -8.31
C LYS A 281 -23.20 -7.02 -7.90
N CYS A 282 -22.03 -7.54 -8.27
CA CYS A 282 -21.58 -8.87 -7.83
C CYS A 282 -21.10 -8.94 -6.37
N PHE A 283 -20.98 -7.81 -5.65
CA PHE A 283 -20.82 -7.81 -4.19
C PHE A 283 -22.14 -8.15 -3.46
N CYS A 284 -23.28 -8.08 -4.15
CA CYS A 284 -24.58 -8.51 -3.65
C CYS A 284 -24.67 -10.06 -3.63
N VAL A 285 -24.48 -10.67 -2.46
CA VAL A 285 -24.39 -12.13 -2.31
C VAL A 285 -25.73 -12.83 -2.62
N LYS A 286 -25.71 -13.77 -3.57
CA LYS A 286 -26.93 -14.47 -4.03
C LYS A 286 -27.65 -15.19 -2.88
N GLY A 287 -28.93 -14.88 -2.72
CA GLY A 287 -29.78 -15.47 -1.67
C GLY A 287 -29.57 -14.88 -0.28
N ASN A 288 -28.79 -13.80 -0.15
CA ASN A 288 -28.90 -12.85 0.95
C ASN A 288 -29.69 -11.62 0.49
N ASP A 289 -30.20 -10.87 1.44
CA ASP A 289 -30.75 -9.53 1.23
C ASP A 289 -29.61 -8.56 0.94
N CYS A 290 -29.74 -7.77 -0.13
CA CYS A 290 -28.67 -6.85 -0.53
C CYS A 290 -28.55 -5.69 0.47
N PRO A 291 -27.34 -5.37 1.00
CA PRO A 291 -27.16 -4.13 1.73
C PRO A 291 -27.43 -2.93 0.81
N LYS A 292 -27.86 -1.80 1.40
CA LYS A 292 -27.91 -0.51 0.70
C LYS A 292 -26.51 0.06 0.44
N ASN A 293 -26.42 1.15 -0.33
CA ASN A 293 -25.15 1.78 -0.69
C ASN A 293 -24.25 2.14 0.51
N GLY A 294 -22.94 2.02 0.32
CA GLY A 294 -21.89 2.34 1.29
C GLY A 294 -21.56 1.18 2.25
N VAL A 295 -22.16 0.01 2.04
CA VAL A 295 -21.90 -1.22 2.80
C VAL A 295 -21.82 -2.43 1.86
N VAL A 296 -20.85 -3.30 2.11
CA VAL A 296 -20.59 -4.54 1.35
C VAL A 296 -20.82 -5.75 2.25
N ASP A 297 -21.52 -6.76 1.73
CA ASP A 297 -21.69 -8.07 2.39
C ASP A 297 -20.37 -8.86 2.33
N TYR A 298 -19.76 -9.05 3.51
CA TYR A 298 -18.47 -9.74 3.70
C TYR A 298 -18.65 -11.21 4.16
N SER A 299 -19.91 -11.67 4.28
CA SER A 299 -20.24 -13.04 4.67
C SER A 299 -19.63 -14.16 3.81
N PRO A 300 -19.25 -13.98 2.52
CA PRO A 300 -18.55 -15.02 1.77
C PRO A 300 -17.17 -15.36 2.33
N VAL A 301 -16.48 -14.40 2.96
CA VAL A 301 -15.16 -14.60 3.57
C VAL A 301 -15.28 -15.15 4.98
N THR A 302 -16.27 -14.69 5.75
CA THR A 302 -16.49 -15.06 7.16
C THR A 302 -17.46 -16.24 7.34
N TYR A 303 -17.35 -17.27 6.50
CA TYR A 303 -18.13 -18.52 6.58
C TYR A 303 -19.67 -18.32 6.72
N ARG A 304 -20.23 -17.31 6.05
CA ARG A 304 -21.66 -16.91 6.09
C ARG A 304 -22.11 -16.21 7.38
N ALA A 305 -21.19 -15.81 8.26
CA ALA A 305 -21.50 -14.88 9.35
C ALA A 305 -21.99 -13.52 8.79
N PRO A 306 -22.91 -12.80 9.44
CA PRO A 306 -23.51 -11.57 8.92
C PRO A 306 -22.57 -10.35 9.11
N VAL A 307 -21.38 -10.43 8.52
CA VAL A 307 -20.32 -9.41 8.61
C VAL A 307 -20.39 -8.48 7.41
N TYR A 308 -20.22 -7.18 7.67
CA TYR A 308 -20.37 -6.12 6.68
C TYR A 308 -19.24 -5.10 6.78
N ILE A 309 -18.72 -4.66 5.64
CA ILE A 309 -17.61 -3.71 5.52
C ILE A 309 -18.10 -2.37 4.95
N SER A 310 -17.61 -1.26 5.52
CA SER A 310 -17.93 0.13 5.14
C SER A 310 -16.83 1.12 5.53
N HIS A 311 -17.05 2.43 5.38
CA HIS A 311 -16.22 3.45 6.04
C HIS A 311 -16.57 3.58 7.54
N PRO A 312 -15.64 4.05 8.40
CA PRO A 312 -15.92 4.32 9.81
C PRO A 312 -17.16 5.18 10.08
N ASP A 313 -17.90 4.81 11.13
CA ASP A 313 -19.23 5.29 11.50
C ASP A 313 -20.25 5.32 10.34
N PHE A 314 -20.13 4.41 9.37
CA PHE A 314 -20.96 4.33 8.15
C PHE A 314 -20.97 5.63 7.34
N TYR A 315 -19.83 6.33 7.29
CA TYR A 315 -19.65 7.47 6.39
C TYR A 315 -19.90 7.07 4.93
N MET A 316 -20.52 7.97 4.14
CA MET A 316 -20.99 7.72 2.75
C MET A 316 -22.05 6.61 2.57
N ALA A 317 -22.57 5.99 3.63
CA ALA A 317 -23.63 4.98 3.54
C ALA A 317 -25.06 5.53 3.74
N ASP A 318 -26.07 4.71 3.44
CA ASP A 318 -27.48 5.07 3.69
C ASP A 318 -27.77 5.27 5.19
N PRO A 319 -28.51 6.32 5.60
CA PRO A 319 -28.77 6.62 7.02
C PRO A 319 -29.39 5.49 7.86
N SER A 320 -30.09 4.54 7.25
CA SER A 320 -30.70 3.41 7.97
C SER A 320 -29.69 2.44 8.59
N PHE A 321 -28.40 2.48 8.20
CA PHE A 321 -27.35 1.70 8.87
C PHE A 321 -27.09 2.19 10.30
N ILE A 322 -27.22 3.50 10.56
CA ILE A 322 -27.04 4.10 11.89
C ILE A 322 -28.35 4.36 12.63
N GLU A 323 -29.50 4.39 11.95
CA GLU A 323 -30.81 4.78 12.50
C GLU A 323 -31.18 4.03 13.79
N ASN A 324 -30.89 2.73 13.89
CA ASN A 324 -31.18 1.91 15.08
C ASN A 324 -30.06 1.86 16.12
N THR A 325 -29.05 2.73 16.02
CA THR A 325 -27.89 2.79 16.94
C THR A 325 -27.66 4.20 17.45
N THR A 326 -26.88 4.35 18.52
CA THR A 326 -26.39 5.66 18.99
C THR A 326 -24.88 5.62 19.28
N GLY A 327 -24.25 6.80 19.31
CA GLY A 327 -22.81 6.97 19.54
C GLY A 327 -21.94 7.08 18.28
N LEU A 328 -22.49 6.75 17.11
CA LEU A 328 -21.84 6.91 15.80
C LEU A 328 -22.02 8.34 15.23
N ASN A 329 -20.96 8.90 14.64
CA ASN A 329 -20.92 10.27 14.14
C ASN A 329 -20.11 10.38 12.81
N PRO A 330 -20.69 10.01 11.65
CA PRO A 330 -19.98 9.98 10.38
C PRO A 330 -19.38 11.35 9.99
N ASN A 331 -18.06 11.37 9.75
CA ASN A 331 -17.30 12.59 9.49
C ASN A 331 -16.31 12.41 8.34
N ALA A 332 -16.31 13.33 7.38
CA ALA A 332 -15.51 13.22 6.15
C ALA A 332 -13.99 13.18 6.37
N GLU A 333 -13.47 14.09 7.20
CA GLU A 333 -12.03 14.21 7.48
C GLU A 333 -11.49 13.02 8.26
N LYS A 334 -12.28 12.53 9.22
CA LYS A 334 -11.91 11.40 10.07
C LYS A 334 -12.11 10.05 9.39
N HIS A 335 -13.13 9.87 8.56
CA HIS A 335 -13.58 8.53 8.12
C HIS A 335 -13.44 8.27 6.61
N GLY A 336 -13.25 9.31 5.78
CA GLY A 336 -12.90 9.12 4.37
C GLY A 336 -11.52 8.48 4.19
N THR A 337 -11.32 7.68 3.14
CA THR A 337 -9.99 7.17 2.76
C THR A 337 -9.35 8.13 1.76
N HIS A 338 -8.09 8.49 1.95
CA HIS A 338 -7.33 9.29 0.98
C HIS A 338 -5.85 8.90 0.85
N VAL A 339 -5.28 9.19 -0.32
CA VAL A 339 -3.85 9.06 -0.62
C VAL A 339 -3.38 10.32 -1.37
N LEU A 340 -2.22 10.85 -1.00
CA LEU A 340 -1.53 11.92 -1.72
C LEU A 340 -0.38 11.30 -2.52
N ILE A 341 -0.36 11.47 -3.85
CA ILE A 341 0.66 10.88 -4.74
C ILE A 341 1.39 11.98 -5.50
N GLU A 342 2.72 11.92 -5.53
CA GLU A 342 3.56 12.76 -6.40
C GLU A 342 3.52 12.22 -7.84
N PRO A 343 3.05 12.98 -8.85
CA PRO A 343 2.70 12.43 -10.17
C PRO A 343 3.89 12.15 -11.12
N ILE A 344 5.09 12.66 -10.88
CA ILE A 344 6.24 12.42 -11.78
C ILE A 344 6.88 11.05 -11.49
N LEU A 345 7.03 10.70 -10.22
CA LEU A 345 7.64 9.45 -9.75
C LEU A 345 6.62 8.43 -9.22
N GLY A 346 5.36 8.83 -9.02
CA GLY A 346 4.30 7.99 -8.45
C GLY A 346 4.43 7.76 -6.94
N ILE A 347 5.25 8.54 -6.23
CA ILE A 347 5.56 8.27 -4.82
C ILE A 347 4.35 8.59 -3.92
N PRO A 348 3.90 7.66 -3.05
CA PRO A 348 2.89 7.97 -2.05
C PRO A 348 3.50 8.86 -0.97
N MET A 349 2.96 10.06 -0.83
CA MET A 349 3.44 11.10 0.07
C MET A 349 2.74 11.06 1.43
N GLN A 350 1.47 10.64 1.42
CA GLN A 350 0.66 10.35 2.60
C GLN A 350 -0.39 9.29 2.25
N VAL A 351 -0.63 8.34 3.15
CA VAL A 351 -1.68 7.32 3.05
C VAL A 351 -2.54 7.38 4.32
N LYS A 352 -3.86 7.54 4.17
CA LYS A 352 -4.86 7.39 5.24
C LYS A 352 -5.95 6.44 4.75
N GLY A 353 -5.69 5.13 4.83
CA GLY A 353 -6.66 4.08 4.49
C GLY A 353 -7.56 3.77 5.68
N ARG A 354 -8.88 3.69 5.50
CA ARG A 354 -9.87 3.60 6.59
C ARG A 354 -11.03 2.68 6.25
N VAL A 355 -11.29 1.70 7.11
CA VAL A 355 -12.30 0.65 6.93
C VAL A 355 -12.97 0.32 8.28
N LEU A 356 -14.27 0.05 8.27
CA LEU A 356 -15.07 -0.45 9.40
C LEU A 356 -15.52 -1.89 9.13
N VAL A 357 -15.34 -2.75 10.13
CA VAL A 357 -15.97 -4.07 10.23
C VAL A 357 -17.15 -3.98 11.19
N SER A 358 -18.31 -4.44 10.73
CA SER A 358 -19.57 -4.46 11.47
C SER A 358 -20.28 -5.81 11.35
N LEU A 359 -21.18 -6.09 12.28
CA LEU A 359 -21.92 -7.35 12.40
C LEU A 359 -23.41 -7.04 12.53
N TYR A 360 -24.24 -7.57 11.63
CA TYR A 360 -25.69 -7.33 11.68
C TYR A 360 -26.36 -8.27 12.69
N VAL A 361 -26.95 -7.66 13.72
CA VAL A 361 -27.72 -8.33 14.77
C VAL A 361 -29.21 -8.22 14.41
N GLU A 362 -29.87 -9.38 14.31
CA GLU A 362 -31.23 -9.52 13.79
C GLU A 362 -32.08 -10.35 14.75
N ARG A 363 -33.30 -9.92 15.07
CA ARG A 363 -34.27 -10.64 15.92
C ARG A 363 -34.59 -12.03 15.33
N ASP A 364 -34.58 -13.08 16.14
CA ASP A 364 -34.94 -14.45 15.74
C ASP A 364 -35.92 -15.10 16.74
N GLU A 365 -37.19 -15.26 16.34
CA GLU A 365 -38.23 -15.84 17.20
C GLU A 365 -37.93 -17.29 17.65
N MET A 366 -37.15 -18.05 16.87
CA MET A 366 -36.80 -19.44 17.18
C MET A 366 -35.57 -19.60 18.08
N LEU A 367 -34.77 -18.55 18.29
CA LEU A 367 -33.54 -18.60 19.07
C LEU A 367 -33.67 -17.74 20.33
N ASP A 368 -33.57 -18.33 21.52
CA ASP A 368 -33.85 -17.63 22.78
C ASP A 368 -32.97 -16.38 22.98
N LEU A 369 -31.68 -16.45 22.61
CA LEU A 369 -30.72 -15.34 22.66
C LEU A 369 -31.13 -14.11 21.83
N TYR A 370 -31.91 -14.30 20.75
CA TYR A 370 -32.27 -13.26 19.78
C TYR A 370 -33.80 -13.03 19.69
N ARG A 371 -34.61 -13.74 20.49
CA ARG A 371 -36.07 -13.68 20.40
C ARG A 371 -36.60 -12.29 20.70
N ASP A 372 -36.10 -11.69 21.78
CA ASP A 372 -36.67 -10.46 22.34
C ASP A 372 -35.90 -9.20 21.97
N THR A 373 -34.85 -9.32 21.16
CA THR A 373 -34.12 -8.20 20.52
C THR A 373 -35.09 -7.18 19.91
N ALA A 374 -35.04 -5.94 20.38
CA ALA A 374 -36.04 -4.91 20.06
C ALA A 374 -35.81 -4.22 18.71
N PHE A 375 -34.54 -4.11 18.28
CA PHE A 375 -34.14 -3.50 17.02
C PHE A 375 -33.26 -4.46 16.22
N ASN A 376 -33.36 -4.44 14.89
CA ASN A 376 -32.31 -4.97 14.04
C ASN A 376 -31.28 -3.86 13.80
N PHE A 377 -29.99 -4.14 13.97
CA PHE A 377 -28.93 -3.11 13.93
C PHE A 377 -27.60 -3.66 13.42
N TYR A 378 -26.78 -2.77 12.85
CA TYR A 378 -25.39 -3.07 12.49
C TYR A 378 -24.51 -2.66 13.66
N ALA A 379 -23.98 -3.64 14.40
CA ALA A 379 -23.02 -3.38 15.45
C ALA A 379 -21.66 -3.07 14.83
N PRO A 380 -21.10 -1.86 14.99
CA PRO A 380 -19.70 -1.61 14.70
C PRO A 380 -18.85 -2.46 15.66
N LEU A 381 -17.77 -3.07 15.18
CA LEU A 381 -16.88 -3.87 16.03
C LEU A 381 -15.47 -3.29 16.06
N LEU A 382 -14.90 -3.08 14.87
CA LEU A 382 -13.52 -2.67 14.67
C LEU A 382 -13.43 -1.72 13.47
N ALA A 383 -12.94 -0.50 13.68
CA ALA A 383 -12.42 0.31 12.59
C ALA A 383 -10.88 0.21 12.54
N ILE A 384 -10.36 0.02 11.33
CA ILE A 384 -8.94 -0.05 11.02
C ILE A 384 -8.56 1.23 10.26
N THR A 385 -7.55 1.94 10.75
CA THR A 385 -6.89 3.02 10.00
C THR A 385 -5.44 2.64 9.72
N ILE A 386 -5.07 2.59 8.44
CA ILE A 386 -3.67 2.54 7.99
C ILE A 386 -3.20 3.98 7.80
N ASP A 387 -2.16 4.35 8.52
CA ASP A 387 -1.62 5.70 8.58
C ASP A 387 -0.13 5.70 8.25
N ALA A 388 0.26 6.36 7.16
CA ALA A 388 1.66 6.61 6.82
C ALA A 388 1.86 8.00 6.21
N ASP A 389 3.04 8.56 6.47
CA ASP A 389 3.50 9.85 5.96
C ASP A 389 4.98 9.72 5.55
N ILE A 390 5.38 10.37 4.45
CA ILE A 390 6.74 10.24 3.91
C ILE A 390 7.80 10.80 4.90
N PRO A 391 8.80 9.99 5.33
CA PRO A 391 9.86 10.45 6.22
C PRO A 391 10.75 11.52 5.58
N ASP A 392 11.35 12.37 6.42
CA ASP A 392 12.06 13.56 5.98
C ASP A 392 13.22 13.30 5.02
N ASP A 393 13.98 12.21 5.21
CA ASP A 393 15.09 11.88 4.30
C ASP A 393 14.62 11.37 2.93
N PHE A 394 13.47 10.67 2.89
CA PHE A 394 12.81 10.30 1.63
C PHE A 394 12.20 11.51 0.94
N LEU A 395 11.61 12.45 1.70
CA LEU A 395 11.13 13.73 1.18
C LEU A 395 12.27 14.59 0.60
N ARG A 396 13.44 14.65 1.27
CA ARG A 396 14.65 15.33 0.76
C ARG A 396 15.12 14.69 -0.54
N LEU A 397 15.18 13.35 -0.59
CA LEU A 397 15.60 12.61 -1.77
C LEU A 397 14.64 12.79 -2.95
N ALA A 398 13.32 12.72 -2.71
CA ALA A 398 12.30 12.98 -3.73
C ALA A 398 12.45 14.40 -4.31
N LYS A 399 12.55 15.42 -3.45
CA LYS A 399 12.79 16.82 -3.87
C LYS A 399 14.07 16.97 -4.71
N PHE A 400 15.15 16.29 -4.33
CA PHE A 400 16.38 16.31 -5.11
C PHE A 400 16.19 15.68 -6.49
N VAL A 401 15.63 14.46 -6.58
CA VAL A 401 15.39 13.75 -7.84
C VAL A 401 14.47 14.54 -8.77
N LEU A 402 13.39 15.11 -8.25
CA LEU A 402 12.45 15.96 -9.00
C LEU A 402 13.08 17.27 -9.49
N SER A 403 14.14 17.74 -8.82
CA SER A 403 14.90 18.92 -9.24
C SER A 403 15.91 18.64 -10.37
N ILE A 404 16.28 17.38 -10.62
CA ILE A 404 17.32 17.01 -11.62
C ILE A 404 17.03 17.58 -13.02
N PRO A 405 15.80 17.51 -13.58
CA PRO A 405 15.51 18.08 -14.90
C PRO A 405 15.71 19.61 -14.95
N ALA A 406 15.37 20.32 -13.87
CA ALA A 406 15.58 21.76 -13.78
C ALA A 406 17.08 22.10 -13.66
N ILE A 407 17.81 21.39 -12.78
CA ILE A 407 19.27 21.52 -12.62
C ILE A 407 19.98 21.27 -13.95
N GLY A 408 19.62 20.18 -14.66
CA GLY A 408 20.17 19.85 -15.97
C GLY A 408 19.87 20.92 -17.03
N ARG A 409 18.67 21.51 -17.02
CA ARG A 409 18.31 22.65 -17.88
C ARG A 409 19.18 23.89 -17.58
N TYR A 410 19.38 24.25 -16.31
CA TYR A 410 20.22 25.39 -15.94
C TYR A 410 21.70 25.17 -16.30
N ILE A 411 22.24 23.97 -16.05
CA ILE A 411 23.61 23.60 -16.46
C ILE A 411 23.75 23.65 -17.99
N GLY A 412 22.79 23.10 -18.74
CA GLY A 412 22.78 23.13 -20.20
C GLY A 412 22.75 24.56 -20.76
N VAL A 413 21.93 25.45 -20.19
CA VAL A 413 21.91 26.88 -20.56
C VAL A 413 23.24 27.56 -20.24
N ALA A 414 23.84 27.29 -19.07
CA ALA A 414 25.14 27.86 -18.71
C ALA A 414 26.26 27.40 -19.66
N LEU A 415 26.31 26.12 -20.01
CA LEU A 415 27.27 25.57 -20.98
C LEU A 415 27.07 26.15 -22.40
N LEU A 416 25.83 26.36 -22.83
CA LEU A 416 25.53 27.04 -24.11
C LEU A 416 26.01 28.50 -24.09
N VAL A 417 25.79 29.25 -23.00
CA VAL A 417 26.29 30.62 -22.86
C VAL A 417 27.81 30.67 -22.90
N ILE A 418 28.50 29.76 -22.19
CA ILE A 418 29.97 29.63 -22.23
C ILE A 418 30.44 29.32 -23.65
N GLY A 419 29.78 28.40 -24.36
CA GLY A 419 30.09 28.06 -25.75
C GLY A 419 29.94 29.25 -26.71
N VAL A 420 28.85 30.01 -26.60
CA VAL A 420 28.62 31.23 -27.38
C VAL A 420 29.67 32.31 -27.09
N ILE A 421 30.07 32.47 -25.82
CA ILE A 421 31.15 33.39 -25.43
C ILE A 421 32.48 32.95 -26.07
N MET A 422 32.85 31.66 -25.99
CA MET A 422 34.09 31.16 -26.60
C MET A 422 34.10 31.33 -28.13
N ILE A 423 32.98 31.08 -28.80
CA ILE A 423 32.84 31.32 -30.25
C ILE A 423 32.97 32.82 -30.56
N SER A 424 32.35 33.69 -29.76
CA SER A 424 32.42 35.15 -29.95
C SER A 424 33.84 35.68 -29.76
N VAL A 425 34.56 35.20 -28.74
CA VAL A 425 35.97 35.51 -28.51
C VAL A 425 36.85 34.98 -29.64
N GLY A 426 36.64 33.74 -30.08
CA GLY A 426 37.36 33.16 -31.22
C GLY A 426 37.19 33.95 -32.51
N ILE A 427 35.95 34.38 -32.83
CA ILE A 427 35.66 35.26 -33.97
C ILE A 427 36.34 36.63 -33.80
N TYR A 428 36.33 37.21 -32.59
CA TYR A 428 36.96 38.50 -32.30
C TYR A 428 38.49 38.45 -32.46
N VAL A 429 39.18 37.45 -31.88
CA VAL A 429 40.64 37.27 -32.01
C VAL A 429 41.01 37.01 -33.47
N THR A 430 40.18 36.26 -34.21
CA THR A 430 40.38 36.01 -35.65
C THR A 430 40.25 37.29 -36.47
N LYS A 431 39.16 38.06 -36.29
CA LYS A 431 38.94 39.33 -37.02
C LYS A 431 39.94 40.43 -36.66
N THR A 432 40.50 40.40 -35.45
CA THR A 432 41.54 41.36 -35.01
C THR A 432 42.97 40.89 -35.33
N HIS A 433 43.14 39.74 -35.98
CA HIS A 433 44.43 39.11 -36.31
C HIS A 433 45.37 38.82 -35.11
N LYS A 434 44.90 38.99 -33.87
CA LYS A 434 45.66 38.83 -32.61
C LYS A 434 46.11 37.38 -32.29
N TRP A 435 45.93 36.44 -33.21
CA TRP A 435 46.50 35.10 -33.14
C TRP A 435 48.03 35.08 -33.30
N ARG A 436 48.63 36.11 -33.91
CA ARG A 436 50.07 36.30 -33.96
C ARG A 436 50.48 37.34 -32.92
N GLY A 437 51.33 36.92 -31.97
CA GLY A 437 52.12 37.86 -31.20
C GLY A 437 53.32 38.26 -32.03
N ASP A 438 53.26 39.44 -32.67
CA ASP A 438 54.39 39.98 -33.42
C ASP A 438 55.47 40.49 -32.45
N PHE A 439 56.31 39.56 -32.00
CA PHE A 439 57.51 39.81 -31.20
C PHE A 439 58.74 39.28 -31.95
N TYR A 440 59.33 40.15 -32.77
CA TYR A 440 60.71 40.04 -33.24
C TYR A 440 61.40 41.38 -32.95
N PRO A 441 62.39 41.44 -32.04
CA PRO A 441 63.30 42.57 -31.95
C PRO A 441 64.38 42.48 -33.05
N GLU A 442 65.11 43.57 -33.22
CA GLU A 442 66.35 43.69 -34.03
C GLU A 442 66.16 43.55 -35.57
N GLU A 443 66.98 44.17 -36.41
CA GLU A 443 68.19 44.99 -36.15
C GLU A 443 68.28 46.20 -37.12
N SER A 444 69.10 47.18 -36.80
CA SER A 444 69.34 48.37 -37.64
C SER A 444 70.23 48.08 -38.85
N ILE A 445 69.89 48.65 -40.01
CA ILE A 445 70.63 48.46 -41.26
C ILE A 445 71.97 49.21 -41.23
N GLU A 446 73.09 48.48 -41.17
CA GLU A 446 74.39 48.96 -41.66
C GLU A 446 74.93 48.00 -42.74
N THR A 447 75.21 48.56 -43.93
CA THR A 447 75.79 47.83 -45.06
C THR A 447 77.30 48.05 -45.18
N PRO A 448 78.14 47.01 -45.11
CA PRO A 448 79.54 47.10 -45.52
C PRO A 448 79.67 47.12 -47.05
N GLU A 449 80.67 47.83 -47.57
CA GLU A 449 80.94 47.93 -49.00
C GLU A 449 81.60 46.68 -49.62
N ARG A 450 81.58 46.62 -50.95
CA ARG A 450 82.16 45.56 -51.76
C ARG A 450 83.69 45.53 -51.70
N LYS A 451 84.27 44.34 -51.76
CA LYS A 451 85.29 44.02 -52.79
C LYS A 451 85.22 42.55 -53.21
N LYS A 452 85.85 42.24 -54.34
CA LYS A 452 85.71 40.99 -55.11
C LYS A 452 86.98 40.10 -54.97
N PRO A 453 87.03 38.89 -55.56
CA PRO A 453 87.62 37.71 -54.93
C PRO A 453 89.11 37.54 -55.26
N ASP A 454 89.70 36.50 -54.67
CA ASP A 454 90.64 35.63 -55.37
C ASP A 454 90.40 34.16 -54.97
N GLU A 455 90.77 33.22 -55.84
CA GLU A 455 90.64 31.78 -55.63
C GLU A 455 91.82 31.21 -54.84
N ASN A 456 91.63 30.10 -54.11
CA ASN A 456 92.55 28.96 -54.21
C ASN A 456 92.04 27.62 -53.63
N LEU A 457 92.28 26.58 -54.42
CA LEU A 457 92.39 25.13 -54.15
C LEU A 457 92.08 24.55 -52.74
N SER A 458 91.04 23.71 -52.73
CA SER A 458 91.00 22.32 -52.23
C SER A 458 92.10 21.77 -51.30
N GLU A 459 91.70 21.02 -50.27
CA GLU A 459 91.78 19.54 -50.26
C GLU A 459 91.06 18.88 -49.06
N LYS A 460 90.25 17.83 -49.35
CA LYS A 460 90.01 16.61 -48.53
C LYS A 460 89.36 16.80 -47.12
N LYS A 461 88.73 15.78 -46.50
CA LYS A 461 88.61 14.34 -46.81
C LYS A 461 87.26 13.78 -46.28
N SER A 462 86.78 12.68 -46.87
CA SER A 462 85.64 11.88 -46.39
C SER A 462 86.14 10.67 -45.58
N ASN A 463 85.38 10.22 -44.56
CA ASN A 463 84.77 8.87 -44.53
C ASN A 463 84.02 8.50 -43.22
N ASN A 464 82.71 8.28 -43.41
CA ASN A 464 81.76 7.36 -42.76
C ASN A 464 82.29 5.90 -42.53
N PRO A 465 81.52 4.95 -41.94
CA PRO A 465 80.38 5.00 -40.99
C PRO A 465 80.76 4.16 -39.70
N PRO A 466 80.12 3.06 -39.18
CA PRO A 466 78.72 2.55 -39.17
C PRO A 466 78.21 1.84 -37.84
N LYS A 467 77.00 1.24 -37.92
CA LYS A 467 76.47 0.00 -37.24
C LYS A 467 75.98 -0.01 -35.76
N SER A 468 74.66 0.15 -35.60
CA SER A 468 73.64 -0.86 -35.17
C SER A 468 73.97 -2.07 -34.23
N ALA A 469 73.24 -2.15 -33.11
CA ALA A 469 72.49 -3.30 -32.54
C ALA A 469 71.49 -2.72 -31.50
N GLU A 470 70.23 -3.13 -31.24
CA GLU A 470 69.47 -4.40 -31.16
C GLU A 470 69.46 -5.11 -29.78
N LEU A 471 68.24 -5.25 -29.22
CA LEU A 471 67.78 -6.11 -28.09
C LEU A 471 68.48 -5.90 -26.71
N GLU A 472 67.92 -6.26 -25.54
CA GLU A 472 66.88 -7.25 -25.18
C GLU A 472 65.80 -6.75 -24.18
N THR A 473 64.77 -7.58 -23.99
CA THR A 473 63.77 -7.50 -22.90
C THR A 473 64.03 -8.55 -21.82
N ASN A 474 63.81 -8.23 -20.54
CA ASN A 474 63.37 -9.23 -19.54
C ASN A 474 62.71 -8.58 -18.31
N GLY A 475 62.05 -9.39 -17.48
CA GLY A 475 61.35 -8.95 -16.26
C GLY A 475 61.17 -10.10 -15.25
N LYS A 476 60.20 -9.96 -14.32
CA LYS A 476 60.04 -10.72 -13.05
C LYS A 476 61.14 -10.37 -12.02
N THR A 477 60.95 -10.55 -10.71
CA THR A 477 59.82 -11.07 -9.89
C THR A 477 59.68 -10.12 -8.67
N GLU A 478 58.75 -10.23 -7.72
CA GLU A 478 57.89 -11.34 -7.26
C GLU A 478 56.51 -10.82 -6.81
#